data_AF-A0A0H2SUB5-F1
#
_entry.id   AF-A0A0H2SUB5-F1
#
_cell.length_a   1.000
_cell.length_b   1.000
_cell.length_c   1.000
_cell.angle_alpha   90.00
_cell.angle_beta   90.00
_cell.angle_gamma   90.00
#
_symmetry.space_group_name_H-M   'P 1'
#
loop_
_entity.id
_entity.type
_entity.pdbx_description
1 polymer ?
#
loop_
_entity_poly.entity_id
_entity_poly.type
_entity_poly.pdbx_seq_one_letter_code
_entity_poly.pdbx_strand_id
1 'polypeptide(L)'
;MQQHDPYIPAPNVVEENERFIYALKHAPNVLYTRFKQYGQLGVLGWCSEFSDLIDALRNLGFSGNMFVATRQQALQTCVDILKLRLDVKMQIIIMYLSSQVARMRRFLDGEAVFDDYPETDFPVHSSKYTDWP
;
A
#
# COMPACT_ATOMS: atom_id res chain seq x y z
N MET A 1 11.61 -39.73 17.46
CA MET A 1 11.77 -38.31 17.08
C MET A 1 11.82 -38.28 15.56
N GLN A 2 10.77 -37.82 14.88
CA GLN A 2 10.81 -37.64 13.42
C GLN A 2 11.59 -36.35 13.14
N GLN A 3 12.76 -36.47 12.51
CA GLN A 3 13.49 -35.34 11.95
C GLN A 3 12.68 -34.85 10.74
N HIS A 4 12.17 -33.63 10.79
CA HIS A 4 11.69 -32.96 9.58
C HIS A 4 12.90 -32.40 8.84
N ASP A 5 13.11 -32.89 7.61
CA ASP A 5 14.08 -32.28 6.71
C ASP A 5 13.72 -30.80 6.49
N PRO A 6 14.73 -29.91 6.43
CA PRO A 6 14.49 -28.49 6.21
C PRO A 6 13.81 -28.26 4.86
N TYR A 7 12.68 -27.53 4.87
CA TYR A 7 11.97 -27.16 3.65
C TYR A 7 12.87 -26.29 2.74
N ILE A 8 13.06 -26.73 1.51
CA ILE A 8 13.79 -25.99 0.47
C ILE A 8 12.74 -25.45 -0.53
N PRO A 9 12.49 -24.13 -0.57
CA PRO A 9 11.55 -23.56 -1.52
C PRO A 9 12.04 -23.76 -2.97
N ALA A 10 11.09 -23.91 -3.89
CA ALA A 10 11.40 -24.01 -5.31
C ALA A 10 12.03 -22.70 -5.84
N PRO A 11 12.95 -22.74 -6.82
CA PRO A 11 13.65 -21.55 -7.31
C PRO A 11 12.73 -20.42 -7.79
N ASN A 12 11.63 -20.77 -8.45
CA ASN A 12 10.63 -19.80 -8.92
C ASN A 12 9.96 -19.03 -7.77
N VAL A 13 9.76 -19.67 -6.61
CA VAL A 13 9.20 -19.03 -5.42
C VAL A 13 10.19 -18.01 -4.85
N VAL A 14 11.49 -18.34 -4.86
CA VAL A 14 12.55 -17.42 -4.42
C VAL A 14 12.58 -16.19 -5.34
N GLU A 15 12.65 -16.40 -6.65
CA GLU A 15 12.67 -15.32 -7.64
C GLU A 15 11.42 -14.43 -7.60
N GLU A 16 10.25 -15.02 -7.34
CA GLU A 16 9.00 -14.26 -7.19
C GLU A 16 9.04 -13.36 -5.95
N ASN A 17 9.47 -13.88 -4.80
CA ASN A 17 9.64 -13.08 -3.59
C ASN A 17 10.66 -11.95 -3.79
N GLU A 18 11.79 -12.21 -4.45
CA GLU A 18 12.79 -11.19 -4.76
C GLU A 18 12.24 -10.07 -5.65
N ARG A 19 11.42 -10.42 -6.66
CA ARG A 19 10.72 -9.44 -7.51
C ARG A 19 9.77 -8.57 -6.70
N PHE A 20 8.99 -9.15 -5.78
CA PHE A 20 8.14 -8.37 -4.88
C PHE A 20 8.97 -7.44 -3.99
N ILE A 21 10.04 -7.93 -3.37
CA ILE A 21 10.91 -7.12 -2.52
C ILE A 21 11.47 -5.93 -3.31
N TYR A 22 11.94 -6.15 -4.54
CA TYR A 22 12.43 -5.09 -5.41
C TYR A 22 11.33 -4.06 -5.71
N ALA A 23 10.17 -4.51 -6.18
CA ALA A 23 9.04 -3.63 -6.51
C ALA A 23 8.61 -2.80 -5.29
N LEU A 24 8.47 -3.44 -4.12
CA LEU A 24 8.05 -2.81 -2.87
C LEU A 24 9.07 -1.77 -2.36
N LYS A 25 10.37 -2.05 -2.48
CA LYS A 25 11.43 -1.08 -2.10
C LYS A 25 11.38 0.19 -2.95
N HIS A 26 11.08 0.06 -4.23
CA HIS A 26 11.05 1.19 -5.15
C HIS A 26 9.68 1.91 -5.20
N ALA A 27 8.61 1.27 -4.72
CA ALA A 27 7.25 1.80 -4.78
C ALA A 27 7.08 3.23 -4.23
N PRO A 28 7.63 3.60 -3.05
CA PRO A 28 7.50 4.97 -2.53
C PRO A 28 8.19 6.01 -3.43
N ASN A 29 9.36 5.68 -3.99
CA ASN A 29 10.08 6.59 -4.89
C ASN A 29 9.35 6.76 -6.24
N VAL A 30 8.75 5.68 -6.75
CA VAL A 30 7.93 5.74 -7.96
C VAL A 30 6.71 6.63 -7.72
N LEU A 31 6.00 6.44 -6.60
CA LEU A 31 4.88 7.31 -6.20
C LEU A 31 5.30 8.79 -6.15
N TYR A 32 6.41 9.08 -5.47
CA TYR A 32 6.91 10.45 -5.38
C TYR A 32 7.27 11.03 -6.76
N THR A 33 7.90 10.24 -7.62
CA THR A 33 8.25 10.66 -8.99
C THR A 33 7.00 10.93 -9.83
N ARG A 34 5.99 10.06 -9.77
CA ARG A 34 4.69 10.24 -10.44
C ARG A 34 3.99 11.51 -9.94
N PHE A 35 4.01 11.76 -8.64
CA PHE A 35 3.49 13.00 -8.06
C PHE A 35 4.24 14.23 -8.58
N LYS A 36 5.58 14.19 -8.67
CA LYS A 36 6.37 15.31 -9.20
C LYS A 36 6.08 15.59 -10.68
N GLN A 37 5.77 14.55 -11.47
CA GLN A 37 5.53 14.67 -12.90
C GLN A 37 4.09 15.08 -13.24
N TYR A 38 3.10 14.51 -12.55
CA TYR A 38 1.68 14.62 -12.91
C TYR A 38 0.80 15.15 -11.77
N GLY A 39 1.41 15.61 -10.68
CA GLY A 39 0.71 16.08 -9.50
C GLY A 39 -0.19 15.00 -8.89
N GLN A 40 -1.36 15.42 -8.41
CA GLN A 40 -2.36 14.55 -7.80
C GLN A 40 -2.92 13.46 -8.74
N LEU A 41 -2.97 13.70 -10.06
CA LEU A 41 -3.37 12.65 -11.01
C LEU A 41 -2.34 11.53 -11.11
N GLY A 42 -1.06 11.86 -10.92
CA GLY A 42 0.01 10.85 -10.82
C GLY A 42 -0.16 9.93 -9.62
N VAL A 43 -0.61 10.47 -8.49
CA VAL A 43 -0.93 9.69 -7.28
C VAL A 43 -2.11 8.76 -7.55
N LEU A 44 -3.16 9.25 -8.20
CA LEU A 44 -4.34 8.45 -8.54
C LEU A 44 -4.00 7.29 -9.48
N GLY A 45 -3.25 7.55 -10.55
CA GLY A 45 -2.80 6.50 -11.48
C GLY A 45 -1.91 5.47 -10.80
N TRP A 46 -0.98 5.92 -9.96
CA TRP A 46 -0.11 5.03 -9.18
C TRP A 46 -0.91 4.15 -8.21
N CYS A 47 -1.98 4.66 -7.59
CA CYS A 47 -2.83 3.85 -6.72
C CYS A 47 -3.47 2.66 -7.46
N SER A 48 -3.77 2.79 -8.75
CA SER A 48 -4.25 1.68 -9.58
C SER A 48 -3.15 0.62 -9.75
N GLU A 49 -1.95 1.01 -10.14
CA GLU A 49 -0.80 0.10 -10.30
C GLU A 49 -0.46 -0.59 -8.96
N PHE A 50 -0.55 0.15 -7.86
CA PHE A 50 -0.29 -0.38 -6.51
C PHE A 50 -1.40 -1.33 -6.05
N SER A 51 -2.65 -1.11 -6.46
CA SER A 51 -3.75 -2.04 -6.22
C SER A 51 -3.44 -3.43 -6.80
N ASP A 52 -2.96 -3.47 -8.04
CA ASP A 52 -2.61 -4.72 -8.73
C ASP A 52 -1.43 -5.42 -8.04
N LEU A 53 -0.43 -4.66 -7.58
CA LEU A 53 0.68 -5.18 -6.80
C LEU A 53 0.20 -5.83 -5.49
N ILE A 54 -0.76 -5.20 -4.79
CA ILE A 54 -1.35 -5.74 -3.56
C ILE A 54 -2.05 -7.07 -3.86
N ASP A 55 -2.84 -7.14 -4.93
CA ASP A 55 -3.60 -8.35 -5.25
C ASP A 55 -2.68 -9.51 -5.68
N ALA A 56 -1.62 -9.23 -6.43
CA ALA A 56 -0.58 -10.21 -6.74
C ALA A 56 0.14 -10.70 -5.47
N LEU A 57 0.50 -9.79 -4.56
CA LEU A 57 1.14 -10.12 -3.29
C LEU A 57 0.22 -10.97 -2.39
N ARG A 58 -1.09 -10.69 -2.41
CA ARG A 58 -2.10 -11.51 -1.70
C ARG A 58 -2.16 -12.93 -2.23
N ASN A 59 -2.14 -13.10 -3.54
CA ASN A 59 -2.11 -14.42 -4.16
C ASN A 59 -0.87 -15.22 -3.75
N LEU A 60 0.31 -14.56 -3.68
CA LEU A 60 1.53 -15.18 -3.17
C LEU A 60 1.37 -15.67 -1.73
N GLY A 61 0.77 -14.85 -0.86
CA GLY A 61 0.54 -15.20 0.54
C GLY A 61 -0.50 -16.31 0.73
N PHE A 62 -1.61 -16.26 0.00
CA PHE A 62 -2.61 -17.34 0.03
C PHE A 62 -2.08 -18.67 -0.48
N SER A 63 -1.12 -18.64 -1.40
CA SER A 63 -0.42 -19.83 -1.88
C SER A 63 0.60 -20.40 -0.87
N GLY A 64 0.79 -19.74 0.28
CA GLY A 64 1.78 -20.13 1.28
C GLY A 64 3.24 -19.86 0.87
N ASN A 65 3.45 -19.12 -0.22
CA ASN A 65 4.75 -18.91 -0.84
C ASN A 65 5.42 -17.60 -0.42
N MET A 66 4.75 -16.77 0.39
CA MET A 66 5.30 -15.50 0.83
C MET A 66 6.35 -15.69 1.92
N PHE A 67 7.53 -15.14 1.70
CA PHE A 67 8.59 -15.14 2.71
C PHE A 67 8.38 -14.06 3.77
N VAL A 68 8.91 -14.31 4.97
CA VAL A 68 8.88 -13.35 6.08
C VAL A 68 9.52 -12.02 5.67
N ALA A 69 10.65 -12.06 4.95
CA ALA A 69 11.32 -10.86 4.44
C ALA A 69 10.42 -10.05 3.49
N THR A 70 9.66 -10.72 2.63
CA THR A 70 8.70 -10.08 1.71
C THR A 70 7.58 -9.40 2.48
N ARG A 71 7.00 -10.09 3.48
CA ARG A 71 5.97 -9.51 4.38
C ARG A 71 6.49 -8.30 5.14
N GLN A 72 7.70 -8.38 5.69
CA GLN A 72 8.33 -7.26 6.41
C GLN A 72 8.60 -6.07 5.50
N GLN A 73 9.13 -6.31 4.29
CA GLN A 73 9.35 -5.26 3.31
C GLN A 73 8.01 -4.59 2.92
N ALA A 74 6.96 -5.38 2.72
CA ALA A 74 5.64 -4.89 2.38
C ALA A 74 5.04 -3.97 3.48
N LEU A 75 5.20 -4.35 4.75
CA LEU A 75 4.82 -3.52 5.90
C LEU A 75 5.65 -2.22 5.96
N GLN A 76 6.97 -2.32 5.76
CA GLN A 76 7.84 -1.16 5.74
C GLN A 76 7.47 -0.19 4.60
N THR A 77 7.19 -0.70 3.41
CA THR A 77 6.73 0.09 2.27
C THR A 77 5.43 0.86 2.58
N CYS A 78 4.49 0.26 3.31
CA CYS A 78 3.28 0.95 3.77
C CYS A 78 3.61 2.17 4.65
N VAL A 79 4.54 2.01 5.59
CA VAL A 79 5.02 3.09 6.45
C VAL A 79 5.72 4.18 5.64
N ASP A 80 6.58 3.79 4.70
CA ASP A 80 7.35 4.73 3.87
C ASP A 80 6.45 5.56 2.96
N ILE A 81 5.38 4.96 2.39
CA ILE A 81 4.36 5.67 1.60
C ILE A 81 3.68 6.76 2.42
N LEU A 82 3.24 6.45 3.65
CA LEU A 82 2.54 7.42 4.51
C LEU A 82 3.45 8.55 5.01
N LYS A 83 4.76 8.31 5.08
CA LYS A 83 5.75 9.34 5.42
C LYS A 83 6.05 10.32 4.28
N LEU A 84 5.65 10.01 3.05
CA LEU A 84 5.85 10.91 1.92
C LEU A 84 5.02 12.18 2.10
N ARG A 85 5.69 13.33 2.06
CA ARG A 85 5.03 14.64 2.05
C ARG A 85 4.54 14.95 0.64
N LEU A 86 3.38 14.42 0.28
CA LEU A 86 2.69 14.70 -0.98
C LEU A 86 1.68 15.83 -0.74
N ASP A 87 1.87 16.99 -1.39
CA ASP A 87 0.92 18.11 -1.35
C ASP A 87 -0.29 17.83 -2.27
N VAL A 88 -1.15 16.91 -1.83
CA VAL A 88 -2.35 16.50 -2.55
C VAL A 88 -3.56 17.26 -1.99
N LYS A 89 -4.13 18.16 -2.79
CA LYS A 89 -5.27 18.99 -2.34
C LYS A 89 -6.60 18.25 -2.31
N MET A 90 -6.78 17.27 -3.19
CA MET A 90 -8.02 16.50 -3.27
C MET A 90 -8.04 15.39 -2.23
N GLN A 91 -8.83 15.57 -1.17
CA GLN A 91 -8.92 14.61 -0.06
C GLN A 91 -9.37 13.22 -0.47
N ILE A 92 -10.20 13.10 -1.52
CA ILE A 92 -10.60 11.80 -2.06
C ILE A 92 -9.40 10.97 -2.55
N ILE A 93 -8.34 11.62 -3.06
CA ILE A 93 -7.12 10.94 -3.49
C ILE A 93 -6.31 10.48 -2.28
N ILE A 94 -6.22 11.30 -1.24
CA ILE A 94 -5.58 10.91 0.02
C ILE A 94 -6.29 9.69 0.61
N MET A 95 -7.62 9.75 0.72
CA MET A 95 -8.43 8.62 1.18
C MET A 95 -8.21 7.36 0.34
N TYR A 96 -8.13 7.52 -0.99
CA TYR A 96 -7.89 6.38 -1.88
C TYR A 96 -6.51 5.77 -1.64
N LEU A 97 -5.44 6.58 -1.58
CA LEU A 97 -4.10 6.13 -1.25
C LEU A 97 -4.05 5.41 0.11
N SER A 98 -4.61 6.03 1.15
CA SER A 98 -4.70 5.45 2.49
C SER A 98 -5.48 4.15 2.51
N SER A 99 -6.54 4.02 1.70
CA SER A 99 -7.31 2.78 1.57
C SER A 99 -6.49 1.65 0.96
N GLN A 100 -5.60 1.94 -0.01
CA GLN A 100 -4.72 0.92 -0.59
C GLN A 100 -3.70 0.44 0.45
N VAL A 101 -3.08 1.37 1.18
CA VAL A 101 -2.16 1.06 2.28
C VAL A 101 -2.87 0.25 3.38
N ALA A 102 -4.08 0.63 3.77
CA ALA A 102 -4.88 -0.10 4.74
C ALA A 102 -5.24 -1.51 4.26
N ARG A 103 -5.59 -1.67 2.98
CA ARG A 103 -5.88 -3.00 2.39
C ARG A 103 -4.68 -3.93 2.46
N MET A 104 -3.50 -3.40 2.15
CA MET A 104 -2.24 -4.14 2.25
C MET A 104 -1.92 -4.51 3.70
N ARG A 105 -1.97 -3.54 4.62
CA ARG A 105 -1.71 -3.78 6.05
C ARG A 105 -2.66 -4.80 6.66
N ARG A 106 -3.97 -4.71 6.43
CA ARG A 106 -4.95 -5.69 6.95
C ARG A 106 -4.69 -7.11 6.47
N PHE A 107 -4.21 -7.27 5.25
CA PHE A 107 -3.81 -8.58 4.75
C PHE A 107 -2.53 -9.09 5.42
N LEU A 108 -1.54 -8.21 5.58
CA LEU A 108 -0.25 -8.57 6.17
C LEU A 108 -0.31 -8.69 7.70
N ASP A 109 -1.23 -8.02 8.36
CA ASP A 109 -1.38 -7.98 9.82
C ASP A 109 -2.82 -7.55 10.16
N GLY A 110 -3.71 -8.54 10.25
CA GLY A 110 -5.15 -8.31 10.42
C GLY A 110 -5.57 -7.89 11.82
N GLU A 111 -4.73 -8.13 12.83
CA GLU A 111 -5.00 -7.80 14.23
C GLU A 111 -4.43 -6.42 14.62
N ALA A 112 -3.43 -5.93 13.88
CA ALA A 112 -2.84 -4.63 14.12
C ALA A 112 -3.82 -3.48 13.86
N VAL A 113 -3.86 -2.54 14.79
CA VAL A 113 -4.57 -1.27 14.66
C VAL A 113 -3.56 -0.20 14.25
N PHE A 114 -3.90 0.56 13.21
CA PHE A 114 -3.06 1.63 12.67
C PHE A 114 -3.81 2.96 12.75
N ASP A 115 -3.18 3.98 13.31
CA ASP A 115 -3.71 5.32 13.55
C ASP A 115 -2.91 6.43 12.81
N ASP A 116 -1.90 6.04 12.03
CA ASP A 116 -0.99 6.93 11.28
C ASP A 116 -1.53 7.35 9.90
N TYR A 117 -2.82 7.15 9.63
CA TYR A 117 -3.43 7.58 8.37
C TYR A 117 -3.69 9.10 8.39
N PRO A 118 -3.49 9.81 7.27
CA PRO A 118 -3.81 11.22 7.17
C PRO A 118 -5.28 11.51 7.49
N GLU A 119 -5.51 12.49 8.36
CA GLU A 119 -6.86 12.98 8.66
C GLU A 119 -7.43 13.79 7.48
N THR A 120 -8.73 13.62 7.21
CA THR A 120 -9.43 14.37 6.17
C THR A 120 -10.11 15.61 6.74
N ASP A 121 -9.88 16.76 6.12
CA ASP A 121 -10.49 18.05 6.50
C ASP A 121 -11.68 18.40 5.57
N PHE A 122 -12.74 17.58 5.61
CA PHE A 122 -13.91 17.85 4.76
C PHE A 122 -14.62 19.11 5.25
N PRO A 123 -15.00 20.06 4.38
CA PRO A 123 -15.73 21.24 4.81
C PRO A 123 -17.12 20.85 5.34
N VAL A 124 -17.31 20.90 6.66
CA VAL A 124 -18.53 20.46 7.35
C VAL A 124 -19.65 21.53 7.36
N HIS A 125 -19.57 22.57 6.54
CA HIS A 125 -20.54 23.68 6.57
C HIS A 125 -21.50 23.66 5.38
N SER A 126 -22.69 23.08 5.59
CA SER A 126 -23.87 23.21 4.72
C SER A 126 -24.73 24.46 5.01
N SER A 127 -24.21 25.44 5.76
CA SER A 127 -25.01 26.58 6.23
C SER A 127 -25.36 27.63 5.16
N LYS A 128 -24.98 27.42 3.88
CA LYS A 128 -25.20 28.41 2.80
C LYS A 128 -26.35 28.08 1.84
N TYR A 129 -27.09 26.99 2.07
CA TYR A 129 -28.20 26.55 1.20
C TYR A 129 -29.58 26.53 1.88
N THR A 130 -29.74 27.14 3.06
CA THR A 130 -31.06 27.27 3.73
C THR A 130 -31.77 28.58 3.46
N ASP A 131 -31.14 29.54 2.79
CA ASP A 131 -31.77 30.81 2.41
C ASP A 131 -32.17 30.77 0.93
N TRP A 132 -33.16 29.94 0.61
CA TRP A 132 -33.93 30.07 -0.63
C TRP A 132 -35.09 31.03 -0.36
N PRO A 133 -35.27 32.11 -1.16
CA PRO A 133 -36.33 33.10 -0.94
C PRO A 133 -37.74 32.52 -1.12
#